data_AF-A0A7C4B9U7-F1
#
_entry.id   AF-A0A7C4B9U7-F1
#
_cell.length_a   1.000
_cell.length_b   1.000
_cell.length_c   1.000
_cell.angle_alpha   90.00
_cell.angle_beta   90.00
_cell.angle_gamma   90.00
#
_symmetry.space_group_name_H-M   'P 1'
#
loop_
_entity.id
_entity.type
_entity.pdbx_description
1 polymer ?
#
loop_
_entity_poly.entity_id
_entity_poly.type
_entity_poly.pdbx_seq_one_letter_code
_entity_poly.pdbx_strand_id
1 'polypeptide(L)'
;MVLIKRVLWALDITATKQLRDKLAESLGEEVLLVGVGPLGTAEEVLEAMREVGAEEAVVAIEDPCEVYKLLNAGVHPLLALVEEVHSSPDPDACRASSEDEVVVVGDEGCRVLRVKEFARVEDVTLLLAEPGEKHEH
;
A
#
# COMPACT_ATOMS: atom_id res chain seq x y z
N MET A 1 -10.71 9.42 24.61
CA MET A 1 -10.70 10.06 23.29
C MET A 1 -9.93 9.10 22.41
N VAL A 2 -10.58 8.45 21.45
CA VAL A 2 -9.85 7.56 20.52
C VAL A 2 -9.16 8.48 19.53
N LEU A 3 -7.83 8.44 19.47
CA LEU A 3 -7.07 9.16 18.45
C LEU A 3 -7.30 8.40 17.15
N ILE A 4 -7.92 9.08 16.16
CA ILE A 4 -8.10 8.52 14.82
C ILE A 4 -6.92 8.99 13.98
N LYS A 5 -6.10 8.04 13.55
CA LYS A 5 -4.91 8.28 12.74
C LYS A 5 -5.32 8.41 11.27
N ARG A 6 -4.89 9.49 10.61
CA ARG A 6 -5.12 9.64 9.17
C ARG A 6 -4.06 8.89 8.38
N VAL A 7 -4.49 8.00 7.51
CA VAL A 7 -3.59 7.20 6.68
C VAL A 7 -3.85 7.51 5.21
N LEU A 8 -2.81 7.93 4.51
CA LEU A 8 -2.82 8.09 3.07
C LEU A 8 -2.92 6.69 2.44
N TRP A 9 -3.88 6.51 1.54
CA TRP A 9 -4.06 5.27 0.78
C TRP A 9 -3.63 5.49 -0.66
N ALA A 10 -2.37 5.15 -0.94
CA ALA A 10 -1.71 5.37 -2.23
C ALA A 10 -1.57 4.07 -3.04
N LEU A 11 -2.64 3.27 -3.07
CA LEU A 11 -2.72 2.01 -3.81
C LEU A 11 -3.75 2.09 -4.94
N ASP A 12 -3.54 1.27 -5.97
CA ASP A 12 -4.48 1.08 -7.08
C ASP A 12 -5.63 0.10 -6.75
N ILE A 13 -5.85 -0.17 -5.46
CA ILE A 13 -6.93 -1.03 -4.97
C ILE A 13 -7.90 -0.21 -4.14
N THR A 14 -9.20 -0.52 -4.23
CA THR A 14 -10.20 0.17 -3.41
C THR A 14 -10.04 -0.21 -1.94
N ALA A 15 -9.98 0.78 -1.06
CA ALA A 15 -9.97 0.59 0.38
C ALA A 15 -11.33 0.09 0.90
N THR A 16 -11.51 -1.23 0.99
CA THR A 16 -12.72 -1.82 1.58
C THR A 16 -12.75 -1.64 3.10
N LYS A 17 -13.92 -1.84 3.71
CA LYS A 17 -14.07 -1.78 5.17
C LYS A 17 -13.11 -2.77 5.86
N GLN A 18 -12.97 -3.97 5.32
CA GLN A 18 -12.14 -5.02 5.89
C GLN A 18 -10.66 -4.70 5.80
N LEU A 19 -10.20 -4.09 4.69
CA LEU A 19 -8.82 -3.60 4.59
C LEU A 19 -8.52 -2.51 5.61
N ARG A 20 -9.47 -1.60 5.82
CA ARG A 20 -9.36 -0.58 6.87
C ARG A 20 -9.32 -1.21 8.26
N ASP A 21 -10.20 -2.17 8.55
CA ASP A 21 -10.26 -2.82 9.86
C ASP A 21 -8.97 -3.64 10.12
N LYS A 22 -8.42 -4.31 9.10
CA LYS A 22 -7.11 -5.00 9.16
C LYS A 22 -5.95 -4.04 9.38
N LEU A 23 -5.95 -2.89 8.70
CA LEU A 23 -4.95 -1.85 8.92
C LEU A 23 -5.03 -1.24 10.33
N ALA A 24 -6.25 -1.01 10.83
CA ALA A 24 -6.48 -0.55 12.20
C ALA A 24 -5.94 -1.54 13.24
N GLU A 25 -6.16 -2.84 13.02
CA GLU A 25 -5.62 -3.91 13.86
C GLU A 25 -4.08 -3.93 13.83
N SER A 26 -3.47 -3.83 12.64
CA SER A 26 -2.01 -3.76 12.47
C SER A 26 -1.38 -2.57 13.20
N LEU A 27 -2.05 -1.41 13.18
CA LEU A 27 -1.58 -0.19 13.83
C LEU A 27 -1.97 -0.07 15.30
N GLY A 28 -2.89 -0.90 15.80
CA GLY A 28 -3.43 -0.80 17.15
C GLY A 28 -4.24 0.48 17.41
N GLU A 29 -4.71 1.14 16.34
CA GLU A 29 -5.37 2.46 16.38
C GLU A 29 -6.55 2.52 15.41
N GLU A 30 -7.53 3.39 15.67
CA GLU A 30 -8.57 3.67 14.67
C GLU A 30 -7.96 4.45 13.50
N VAL A 31 -8.31 4.07 12.27
CA VAL A 31 -7.77 4.69 11.06
C VAL A 31 -8.84 5.40 10.22
N LEU A 32 -8.49 6.56 9.70
CA LEU A 32 -9.20 7.25 8.62
C LEU A 32 -8.36 7.16 7.34
N LEU A 33 -8.82 6.36 6.38
CA LEU A 33 -8.16 6.23 5.08
C LEU A 33 -8.53 7.41 4.17
N VAL A 34 -7.52 8.03 3.57
CA VAL A 34 -7.68 9.06 2.55
C VAL A 34 -7.11 8.55 1.24
N GLY A 35 -8.00 8.15 0.32
CA GLY A 35 -7.62 7.62 -1.00
C GLY A 35 -7.14 8.72 -1.93
N VAL A 36 -5.94 8.54 -2.48
CA VAL A 36 -5.33 9.44 -3.47
C VAL A 36 -4.98 8.76 -4.79
N GLY A 37 -5.24 7.45 -4.90
CA GLY A 37 -4.83 6.63 -6.04
C GLY A 37 -3.36 6.20 -5.95
N PRO A 38 -2.87 5.42 -6.91
CA PRO A 38 -1.49 4.95 -6.89
C PRO A 38 -0.51 6.12 -7.04
N LEU A 39 0.48 6.19 -6.16
CA LEU A 39 1.60 7.13 -6.24
C LEU A 39 2.90 6.35 -6.44
N GLY A 40 3.75 6.83 -7.35
CA GLY A 40 4.95 6.11 -7.79
C GLY A 40 6.25 6.60 -7.18
N THR A 41 6.25 7.80 -6.61
CA THR A 41 7.46 8.45 -6.09
C THR A 41 7.30 8.93 -4.65
N ALA A 42 8.42 9.05 -3.95
CA ALA A 42 8.47 9.59 -2.60
C ALA A 42 7.96 11.04 -2.54
N GLU A 43 8.26 11.84 -3.56
CA GLU A 43 7.85 13.25 -3.61
C GLU A 43 6.33 13.38 -3.69
N GLU A 44 5.67 12.60 -4.55
CA GLU A 44 4.22 12.53 -4.65
C GLU A 44 3.58 12.12 -3.31
N VAL A 45 4.14 11.10 -2.65
CA VAL A 45 3.64 10.64 -1.34
C VAL A 45 3.79 11.74 -0.28
N LEU A 46 4.94 12.38 -0.19
CA LEU A 46 5.21 13.44 0.80
C LEU A 46 4.34 14.67 0.58
N GLU A 47 4.07 15.04 -0.67
CA GLU A 47 3.15 16.10 -1.03
C GLU A 47 1.73 15.74 -0.61
N ALA A 48 1.23 14.57 -1.03
CA ALA A 48 -0.12 14.12 -0.72
C ALA A 48 -0.36 13.97 0.78
N MET A 49 0.60 13.43 1.54
CA MET A 49 0.52 13.35 3.00
C MET A 49 0.33 14.72 3.65
N ARG A 50 1.05 15.74 3.14
CA ARG A 50 0.95 17.11 3.66
C ARG A 50 -0.38 17.75 3.35
N GLU A 51 -0.89 17.55 2.13
CA GLU A 51 -2.17 18.09 1.68
C GLU A 51 -3.35 17.57 2.52
N VAL A 52 -3.35 16.27 2.81
CA VAL A 52 -4.45 15.63 3.55
C VAL A 52 -4.21 15.57 5.07
N GLY A 53 -3.01 15.96 5.51
CA GLY A 53 -2.56 15.84 6.89
C GLY A 53 -2.54 14.38 7.36
N ALA A 54 -2.04 13.48 6.52
CA ALA A 54 -1.84 12.08 6.87
C ALA A 54 -0.61 11.91 7.76
N GLU A 55 -0.72 11.02 8.74
CA GLU A 55 0.36 10.65 9.65
C GLU A 55 1.08 9.38 9.18
N GLU A 56 0.40 8.55 8.39
CA GLU A 56 0.90 7.31 7.82
C GLU A 56 0.58 7.24 6.33
N ALA A 57 1.31 6.39 5.60
CA ALA A 57 1.02 6.11 4.20
C ALA A 57 1.10 4.61 3.92
N VAL A 58 0.09 4.09 3.22
CA VAL A 58 0.14 2.77 2.56
C VAL A 58 0.49 3.00 1.10
N VAL A 59 1.60 2.43 0.64
CA VAL A 59 2.17 2.66 -0.71
C VAL A 59 2.51 1.34 -1.40
N ALA A 60 2.63 1.38 -2.73
CA ALA A 60 3.12 0.28 -3.55
C ALA A 60 4.55 0.52 -4.09
N ILE A 61 5.30 1.43 -3.47
CA ILE A 61 6.66 1.79 -3.90
C ILE A 61 7.61 0.65 -3.53
N GLU A 62 8.17 0.00 -4.55
CA GLU A 62 9.19 -1.06 -4.40
C GLU A 62 10.62 -0.56 -4.67
N ASP A 63 10.77 0.61 -5.31
CA ASP A 63 12.07 1.21 -5.61
C ASP A 63 12.81 1.58 -4.30
N PRO A 64 13.99 0.98 -4.02
CA PRO A 64 14.73 1.24 -2.78
C PRO A 64 15.14 2.70 -2.59
N CYS A 65 15.43 3.43 -3.67
CA CYS A 65 15.81 4.83 -3.60
C CYS A 65 14.63 5.71 -3.19
N GLU A 66 13.43 5.43 -3.70
CA GLU A 66 12.21 6.13 -3.32
C GLU A 66 11.82 5.81 -1.87
N VAL A 67 11.90 4.53 -1.47
CA VAL A 67 11.72 4.12 -0.07
C VAL A 67 12.70 4.85 0.85
N TYR A 68 13.97 4.93 0.48
CA TYR A 68 14.99 5.61 1.28
C TYR A 68 14.72 7.12 1.43
N LYS A 69 14.19 7.77 0.40
CA LYS A 69 13.75 9.17 0.48
C LYS A 69 12.62 9.36 1.49
N LEU A 70 11.63 8.46 1.51
CA LEU A 70 10.53 8.48 2.48
C LEU A 70 11.05 8.32 3.92
N LEU A 71 11.91 7.33 4.15
CA LEU A 71 12.51 7.08 5.46
C LEU A 71 13.33 8.28 5.96
N ASN A 72 14.14 8.89 5.09
CA ASN A 72 14.89 10.11 5.44
C ASN A 72 14.00 11.31 5.76
N ALA A 73 12.80 11.36 5.20
CA ALA A 73 11.79 12.37 5.53
C ALA A 73 11.01 12.05 6.82
N GLY A 74 11.34 10.94 7.51
CA GLY A 74 10.67 10.49 8.73
C GLY A 74 9.35 9.77 8.46
N VAL A 75 9.08 9.37 7.22
CA VAL A 75 7.89 8.60 6.85
C VAL A 75 8.28 7.13 6.76
N HIS A 76 7.59 6.29 7.53
CA HIS A 76 7.80 4.84 7.56
C HIS A 76 6.66 4.14 6.83
N PRO A 77 6.67 4.07 5.49
CA PRO A 77 5.52 3.59 4.74
C PRO A 77 5.15 2.15 5.08
N LEU A 78 3.85 1.87 4.98
CA LEU A 78 3.28 0.53 5.08
C LEU A 78 3.15 -0.04 3.67
N LEU A 79 3.64 -1.26 3.48
CA LEU A 79 3.43 -2.04 2.27
C LEU A 79 2.23 -2.96 2.48
N ALA A 80 1.36 -3.05 1.47
CA ALA A 80 0.32 -4.05 1.41
C ALA A 80 0.87 -5.31 0.74
N LEU A 81 0.98 -6.42 1.50
CA LEU A 81 1.37 -7.70 0.93
C LEU A 81 0.17 -8.35 0.25
N VAL A 82 0.21 -8.36 -1.09
CA VAL A 82 -0.87 -8.84 -1.95
C VAL A 82 -0.52 -10.16 -2.61
N GLU A 83 -1.52 -11.05 -2.73
CA GLU A 83 -1.45 -12.30 -3.48
C GLU A 83 -2.45 -12.25 -4.63
N GLU A 84 -2.01 -12.53 -5.86
CA GLU A 84 -2.94 -12.75 -6.97
C GLU A 84 -3.60 -14.12 -6.81
N VAL A 85 -4.92 -14.12 -6.59
CA VAL A 85 -5.72 -15.34 -6.45
C VAL A 85 -6.20 -15.85 -7.80
N HIS A 86 -6.54 -14.92 -8.69
CA HIS A 86 -7.07 -15.23 -10.01
C HIS A 86 -6.84 -14.07 -10.98
N SER A 87 -6.61 -14.38 -12.24
CA SER A 87 -6.56 -13.43 -13.34
C SER A 87 -7.28 -13.98 -14.56
N SER A 88 -7.90 -13.09 -15.33
CA SER A 88 -8.62 -13.42 -16.55
C SER A 88 -8.53 -12.26 -17.56
N PRO A 89 -8.36 -12.53 -18.86
CA PRO A 89 -8.44 -11.51 -19.90
C PRO A 89 -9.87 -11.00 -20.15
N ASP A 90 -10.90 -11.71 -19.65
CA ASP A 90 -12.29 -11.27 -19.68
C ASP A 90 -12.56 -10.33 -18.48
N PRO A 91 -12.84 -9.03 -18.70
CA PRO A 91 -13.06 -8.06 -17.62
C PRO A 91 -14.20 -8.44 -16.66
N ASP A 92 -15.18 -9.22 -17.11
CA ASP A 92 -16.36 -9.59 -16.33
C ASP A 92 -16.21 -10.91 -15.55
N ALA A 93 -15.10 -11.65 -15.76
CA ALA A 93 -14.90 -12.98 -15.19
C ALA A 93 -14.50 -12.96 -13.71
N CYS A 94 -13.93 -11.86 -13.22
CA CYS A 94 -13.44 -11.80 -11.84
C CYS A 94 -14.54 -11.45 -10.84
N ARG A 95 -14.56 -12.19 -9.74
CA ARG A 95 -15.44 -11.97 -8.60
C ARG A 95 -14.63 -12.17 -7.32
N ALA A 96 -14.75 -11.24 -6.38
CA ALA A 96 -14.23 -11.46 -5.03
C ALA A 96 -15.06 -12.57 -4.36
N SER A 97 -14.37 -13.56 -3.83
CA SER A 97 -14.94 -14.71 -3.13
C SER A 97 -14.78 -14.63 -1.61
N SER A 98 -13.93 -13.71 -1.13
CA SER A 98 -13.73 -13.42 0.29
C SER A 98 -13.67 -11.91 0.54
N GLU A 99 -13.80 -11.49 1.81
CA GLU A 99 -13.83 -10.08 2.18
C GLU A 99 -12.45 -9.39 2.10
N ASP A 100 -11.37 -10.18 2.05
CA ASP A 100 -10.00 -9.73 1.86
C ASP A 100 -9.58 -9.66 0.38
N GLU A 101 -10.50 -9.99 -0.53
CA GLU A 101 -10.28 -9.99 -1.97
C GLU A 101 -10.82 -8.70 -2.61
N VAL A 102 -9.97 -8.08 -3.42
CA VAL A 102 -10.28 -6.90 -4.22
C VAL A 102 -10.20 -7.28 -5.69
N VAL A 103 -11.23 -6.90 -6.44
CA VAL A 103 -11.23 -7.04 -7.90
C VAL A 103 -10.60 -5.77 -8.49
N VAL A 104 -9.57 -5.96 -9.31
CA VAL A 104 -8.93 -4.91 -10.10
C VAL A 104 -9.26 -5.16 -11.56
N VAL A 105 -9.83 -4.17 -12.24
CA VAL A 105 -10.16 -4.23 -13.67
C VAL A 105 -9.27 -3.23 -14.39
N GLY A 106 -8.60 -3.66 -15.46
CA GLY A 106 -7.73 -2.83 -16.27
C GLY A 106 -7.72 -3.26 -17.74
N ASP A 107 -6.81 -2.67 -18.52
CA ASP A 107 -6.77 -2.88 -19.98
C ASP A 107 -6.42 -4.33 -20.38
N GLU A 108 -5.74 -5.08 -19.50
CA GLU A 108 -5.37 -6.48 -19.73
C GLU A 108 -6.42 -7.50 -19.26
N GLY A 109 -7.57 -7.02 -18.73
CA GLY A 109 -8.65 -7.84 -18.20
C GLY A 109 -8.90 -7.57 -16.73
N CYS A 110 -9.10 -8.61 -15.93
CA CYS A 110 -9.38 -8.50 -14.51
C CYS A 110 -8.46 -9.38 -13.66
N ARG A 111 -8.22 -8.94 -12.43
CA ARG A 111 -7.45 -9.66 -11.41
C ARG A 111 -8.20 -9.64 -10.08
N VAL A 112 -8.08 -10.72 -9.32
CA VAL A 112 -8.52 -10.81 -7.93
C VAL A 112 -7.28 -10.83 -7.06
N LEU A 113 -7.09 -9.78 -6.28
CA LEU A 113 -5.96 -9.64 -5.35
C LEU A 113 -6.46 -9.87 -3.94
N ARG A 114 -5.75 -10.67 -3.15
CA ARG A 114 -5.99 -10.84 -1.73
C ARG A 114 -4.93 -10.09 -0.94
N VAL A 115 -5.33 -9.13 -0.10
CA VAL A 115 -4.40 -8.44 0.80
C VAL A 115 -4.22 -9.29 2.05
N LYS A 116 -3.04 -9.90 2.19
CA LYS A 116 -2.73 -10.79 3.33
C LYS A 116 -2.51 -9.97 4.59
N GLU A 117 -1.63 -8.98 4.52
CA GLU A 117 -1.20 -8.18 5.67
C GLU A 117 -0.65 -6.82 5.23
N PHE A 118 -0.47 -5.94 6.21
CA PHE A 118 0.28 -4.69 6.07
C PHE A 118 1.56 -4.80 6.90
N ALA A 119 2.70 -4.50 6.30
CA ALA A 119 3.99 -4.55 6.96
C ALA A 119 4.70 -3.21 6.82
N ARG A 120 5.51 -2.82 7.81
CA ARG A 120 6.39 -1.65 7.63
C ARG A 120 7.44 -2.02 6.60
N VAL A 121 7.80 -1.06 5.75
CA VAL A 121 8.86 -1.28 4.78
C VAL A 121 10.15 -1.74 5.46
N GLU A 122 10.47 -1.23 6.65
CA GLU A 122 11.67 -1.64 7.42
C GLU A 122 11.67 -3.13 7.79
N ASP A 123 10.50 -3.72 8.06
CA ASP A 123 10.35 -5.15 8.39
C ASP A 123 10.54 -6.03 7.14
N VAL A 124 10.31 -5.47 5.94
CA VAL A 124 10.39 -6.17 4.65
C VAL A 124 11.74 -5.94 3.96
N THR A 125 12.32 -4.74 4.06
CA THR A 125 13.55 -4.35 3.34
C THR A 125 14.78 -5.09 3.87
N LEU A 126 14.73 -5.56 5.13
CA LEU A 126 15.73 -6.48 5.69
C LEU A 126 15.79 -7.84 4.94
N LEU A 127 14.80 -8.17 4.10
CA LEU A 127 14.76 -9.42 3.33
C LEU A 127 15.28 -9.29 1.89
N LEU A 128 15.48 -8.07 1.35
CA LEU A 128 15.83 -7.86 -0.07
C LEU A 128 17.24 -7.28 -0.28
N ALA A 129 17.90 -6.75 0.75
CA ALA A 129 19.26 -6.25 0.62
C ALA A 129 20.29 -7.35 0.94
N GLU A 130 20.74 -8.11 -0.08
CA GLU A 130 22.11 -8.61 0.00
C GLU A 130 23.06 -7.39 -0.07
N PRO A 131 24.06 -7.28 0.83
CA PRO A 131 24.85 -6.06 1.06
C PRO A 131 25.92 -5.80 -0.03
N GLY A 132 25.53 -5.86 -1.32
CA GLY A 132 26.48 -5.90 -2.44
C GLY A 132 26.17 -5.00 -3.64
N GLU A 133 24.94 -4.57 -3.90
CA GLU A 133 24.65 -3.79 -5.10
C GLU A 133 24.90 -2.28 -4.91
N LYS A 134 26.05 -1.84 -5.39
CA LYS A 134 26.26 -0.43 -5.72
C LYS A 134 25.40 -0.10 -6.94
N HIS A 135 24.36 0.71 -6.77
CA HIS A 135 23.73 1.39 -7.90
C HIS A 135 24.69 2.49 -8.37
N GLU A 136 25.44 2.24 -9.45
CA GLU A 136 26.21 3.29 -10.14
C GLU A 136 25.25 4.16 -10.95
N HIS A 137 25.37 5.47 -10.77
CA HIS A 137 24.64 6.53 -11.49
C HIS A 137 25.39 6.96 -12.75
#